data_AF-A0A538K473-F1
#
_entry.id   AF-A0A538K473-F1
#
_cell.length_a   1.000
_cell.length_b   1.000
_cell.length_c   1.000
_cell.angle_alpha   90.00
_cell.angle_beta   90.00
_cell.angle_gamma   90.00
#
_symmetry.space_group_name_H-M   'P 1'
#
loop_
_entity.id
_entity.type
_entity.pdbx_description
1 polymer ?
#
loop_
_entity_poly.entity_id
_entity_poly.type
_entity_poly.pdbx_seq_one_letter_code
_entity_poly.pdbx_strand_id
1 'polypeptide(L)'
;MAKQRGRGKPARRREKRGGPGAGRRKPCPFCKDKIEQADYKDVVTLRKFISEKGKIRSRRITGACRRHQNQIARAVKRARELALLPYVDATATEERRGGRGRDRDRDRDRDER
;
A
#
# COMPACT_ATOMS: atom_id res chain seq x y z
N MET A 1 -33.82 17.77 -45.25
CA MET A 1 -32.83 16.67 -45.34
C MET A 1 -32.04 16.57 -44.04
N ALA A 2 -31.54 15.38 -43.72
CA ALA A 2 -31.42 14.84 -42.35
C ALA A 2 -30.19 15.25 -41.51
N LYS A 3 -30.37 15.14 -40.18
CA LYS A 3 -29.39 15.10 -39.08
C LYS A 3 -28.10 14.36 -39.44
N GLN A 4 -26.93 14.92 -39.08
CA GLN A 4 -25.77 14.11 -38.68
C GLN A 4 -25.10 14.69 -37.43
N ARG A 5 -25.25 13.93 -36.34
CA ARG A 5 -24.69 14.16 -35.01
C ARG A 5 -23.24 13.70 -35.00
N GLY A 6 -22.29 14.62 -34.86
CA GLY A 6 -20.88 14.27 -34.63
C GLY A 6 -20.68 13.74 -33.21
N ARG A 7 -20.76 12.41 -33.04
CA ARG A 7 -20.48 11.73 -31.78
C ARG A 7 -18.98 11.88 -31.47
N GLY A 8 -18.64 12.66 -30.44
CA GLY A 8 -17.28 12.73 -29.90
C GLY A 8 -16.75 11.34 -29.53
N LYS A 9 -15.53 11.03 -29.97
CA LYS A 9 -14.84 9.76 -29.72
C LYS A 9 -14.78 9.50 -28.20
N PRO A 10 -15.18 8.32 -27.70
CA PRO A 10 -15.12 8.04 -26.27
C PRO A 10 -13.66 8.03 -25.82
N ALA A 11 -13.37 8.79 -24.75
CA ALA A 11 -12.09 8.74 -24.06
C ALA A 11 -11.76 7.27 -23.76
N ARG A 12 -10.61 6.80 -24.27
CA ARG A 12 -10.18 5.40 -24.15
C ARG A 12 -10.31 4.99 -22.68
N ARG A 13 -11.27 4.11 -22.39
CA ARG A 13 -11.46 3.48 -21.08
C ARG A 13 -10.10 2.96 -20.70
N ARG A 14 -9.46 3.57 -19.70
CA ARG A 14 -8.15 3.14 -19.20
C ARG A 14 -8.30 1.70 -18.78
N GLU A 15 -7.93 0.81 -19.69
CA GLU A 15 -7.96 -0.62 -19.50
C GLU A 15 -7.12 -0.86 -18.25
N LYS A 16 -7.76 -1.36 -17.20
CA LYS A 16 -7.08 -1.73 -15.95
C LYS A 16 -6.17 -2.90 -16.31
N ARG A 17 -5.03 -2.61 -16.95
CA ARG A 17 -3.90 -3.52 -17.05
C ARG A 17 -3.61 -3.90 -15.62
N GLY A 18 -3.90 -5.15 -15.27
CA GLY A 18 -3.58 -5.71 -13.96
C GLY A 18 -2.12 -5.40 -13.69
N GLY A 19 -1.87 -4.46 -12.77
CA GLY A 19 -0.51 -4.04 -12.46
C GLY A 19 0.32 -5.23 -12.00
N PRO A 20 1.65 -5.22 -12.22
CA PRO A 20 2.54 -6.28 -11.78
C PRO A 20 2.47 -6.38 -10.26
N GLY A 21 1.74 -7.37 -9.78
CA GLY A 21 1.30 -7.43 -8.39
C GLY A 21 0.30 -8.53 -8.09
N ALA A 22 -0.19 -9.24 -9.10
CA ALA A 22 -0.91 -10.51 -8.96
C ALA A 22 0.04 -11.68 -8.63
N GLY A 23 1.14 -11.42 -7.91
CA GLY A 23 1.87 -12.49 -7.24
C GLY A 23 0.91 -13.19 -6.28
N ARG A 24 0.94 -14.53 -6.26
CA ARG A 24 0.10 -15.35 -5.38
C ARG A 24 0.15 -14.77 -3.97
N ARG A 25 -1.02 -14.38 -3.44
CA ARG A 25 -1.09 -13.80 -2.09
C ARG A 25 -0.58 -14.83 -1.11
N LYS A 26 0.47 -14.49 -0.37
CA LYS A 26 0.93 -15.33 0.75
C LYS A 26 -0.27 -15.55 1.68
N PRO A 27 -0.56 -16.80 2.08
CA PRO A 27 -1.65 -17.07 3.00
C PRO A 27 -1.35 -16.40 4.35
N CYS A 28 -2.36 -15.78 4.95
CA CYS A 28 -2.20 -15.02 6.19
C CYS A 28 -1.77 -15.95 7.33
N PRO A 29 -0.69 -15.62 8.08
CA PRO A 29 -0.22 -16.44 9.20
C PRO A 29 -1.31 -16.63 10.26
N PHE A 30 -1.94 -15.54 10.73
CA PHE A 30 -3.05 -15.62 11.69
C PHE A 30 -4.25 -16.46 11.22
N CYS A 31 -4.55 -16.48 9.92
CA CYS A 31 -5.62 -17.34 9.40
C CYS A 31 -5.24 -18.82 9.40
N LYS A 32 -3.95 -19.15 9.27
CA LYS A 32 -3.46 -20.53 9.37
C LYS A 32 -3.47 -21.01 10.82
N ASP A 33 -3.02 -20.15 11.72
CA ASP A 33 -2.90 -20.45 13.14
C ASP A 33 -4.25 -20.34 13.87
N LYS A 34 -5.34 -19.98 13.16
CA LYS A 34 -6.71 -19.76 13.68
C LYS A 34 -6.77 -18.79 14.87
N ILE A 35 -5.85 -17.83 14.90
CA ILE A 35 -5.83 -16.78 15.93
C ILE A 35 -6.83 -15.71 15.52
N GLU A 36 -7.92 -15.57 16.28
CA GLU A 36 -9.02 -14.64 15.94
C GLU A 36 -8.67 -13.18 16.24
N GLN A 37 -7.82 -12.93 17.25
CA GLN A 37 -7.43 -11.59 17.68
C GLN A 37 -5.93 -11.50 18.00
N ALA A 38 -5.29 -10.44 17.50
CA ALA A 38 -3.93 -10.09 17.87
C ALA A 38 -3.94 -9.19 19.11
N ASP A 39 -3.39 -9.69 20.21
CA ASP A 39 -3.26 -8.96 21.46
C ASP A 39 -2.00 -8.09 21.50
N TYR A 40 -2.04 -7.02 22.31
CA TYR A 40 -0.91 -6.10 22.49
C TYR A 40 0.16 -6.67 23.44
N LYS A 41 -0.19 -7.70 24.22
CA LYS A 41 0.69 -8.36 25.19
C LYS A 41 1.71 -9.28 24.50
N ASP A 42 1.38 -9.81 23.32
CA ASP A 42 2.23 -10.73 22.57
C ASP A 42 3.31 -9.99 21.78
N VAL A 43 4.28 -9.43 22.52
CA VAL A 43 5.34 -8.61 21.94
C VAL A 43 6.15 -9.40 20.90
N VAL A 44 6.32 -10.71 21.10
CA VAL A 44 7.07 -11.60 20.20
C VAL A 44 6.40 -11.72 18.83
N THR A 45 5.07 -11.82 18.79
CA THR A 45 4.33 -11.90 17.52
C THR A 45 4.31 -10.54 16.83
N LEU A 46 4.04 -9.46 17.58
CA LEU A 46 4.00 -8.10 17.06
C LEU A 46 5.35 -7.62 16.52
N ARG A 47 6.47 -8.04 17.14
CA ARG A 47 7.83 -7.75 16.66
C ARG A 47 8.06 -8.22 15.21
N LYS A 48 7.44 -9.32 14.78
CA LYS A 48 7.52 -9.81 13.39
C LYS A 48 6.81 -8.89 12.37
N PHE A 49 5.86 -8.08 12.83
CA PHE A 49 5.06 -7.17 11.99
C PHE A 49 5.57 -5.73 12.00
N ILE A 50 6.63 -5.43 12.76
CA ILE A 50 7.32 -4.14 12.76
C ILE A 50 8.70 -4.27 12.11
N SER A 51 9.22 -3.17 11.59
CA SER A 51 10.64 -3.08 11.25
C SER A 51 11.46 -2.83 12.52
N GLU A 52 12.76 -3.08 12.45
CA GLU A 52 13.73 -2.66 13.47
C GLU A 52 13.58 -1.18 13.84
N LYS A 53 13.36 -0.32 12.83
CA LYS A 53 13.09 1.13 13.00
C LYS A 53 11.71 1.48 13.58
N GLY A 54 11.01 0.52 14.17
CA GLY A 54 9.67 0.70 14.74
C GLY A 54 8.51 0.90 13.74
N LYS A 55 8.73 1.04 12.42
CA LYS A 55 7.64 1.21 11.43
C LYS A 55 6.81 -0.08 11.25
N ILE A 56 5.48 0.05 11.13
CA ILE A 56 4.60 -1.12 10.87
C ILE A 56 4.82 -1.60 9.43
N ARG A 57 5.12 -2.89 9.25
CA ARG A 57 5.30 -3.49 7.93
C ARG A 57 3.96 -3.58 7.20
N SER A 58 3.99 -3.34 5.89
CA SER A 58 2.80 -3.42 5.05
C SER A 58 2.31 -4.86 4.86
N ARG A 59 1.01 -5.02 4.63
CA ARG A 59 0.37 -6.33 4.34
C ARG A 59 1.05 -7.12 3.21
N ARG A 60 1.71 -6.43 2.27
CA ARG A 60 2.35 -7.07 1.11
C ARG A 60 3.59 -7.85 1.53
N ILE A 61 4.29 -7.35 2.54
CA ILE A 61 5.50 -7.96 3.08
C ILE A 61 5.11 -9.09 4.04
N THR A 62 4.17 -8.81 4.96
CA THR A 62 3.77 -9.72 6.04
C THR A 62 2.80 -10.81 5.60
N GLY A 63 2.09 -10.62 4.48
CA GLY A 63 1.07 -11.56 4.00
C GLY A 63 -0.22 -11.56 4.82
N ALA A 64 -0.39 -10.64 5.78
CA ALA A 64 -1.58 -10.58 6.62
C ALA A 64 -2.84 -10.19 5.83
N CYS A 65 -3.98 -10.77 6.18
CA CYS A 65 -5.27 -10.38 5.62
C CYS A 65 -5.66 -8.97 6.08
N ARG A 66 -6.61 -8.32 5.40
CA ARG A 66 -7.01 -6.94 5.73
C ARG A 66 -7.58 -6.82 7.15
N ARG A 67 -8.32 -7.83 7.62
CA ARG A 67 -8.91 -7.85 8.97
C ARG A 67 -7.81 -7.91 10.03
N HIS A 68 -6.91 -8.89 9.92
CA HIS A 68 -5.78 -9.05 10.84
C HIS A 68 -4.81 -7.86 10.78
N GLN A 69 -4.53 -7.29 9.61
CA GLN A 69 -3.67 -6.10 9.52
C GLN A 69 -4.25 -4.91 10.33
N ASN A 70 -5.57 -4.72 10.34
CA ASN A 70 -6.21 -3.68 11.13
C ASN A 70 -6.12 -3.97 12.63
N GLN A 71 -6.32 -5.23 13.03
CA GLN A 71 -6.17 -5.66 14.43
C GLN A 71 -4.73 -5.48 14.92
N ILE A 72 -3.74 -5.94 14.15
CA ILE A 72 -2.31 -5.77 14.43
C ILE A 72 -1.99 -4.27 14.56
N ALA A 73 -2.48 -3.42 13.65
CA ALA A 73 -2.23 -1.99 13.74
C ALA A 73 -2.79 -1.38 15.03
N ARG A 74 -3.96 -1.83 15.50
CA ARG A 74 -4.54 -1.41 16.79
C ARG A 74 -3.75 -1.97 17.98
N ALA A 75 -3.30 -3.22 17.91
CA ALA A 75 -2.49 -3.85 18.94
C ALA A 75 -1.12 -3.18 19.09
N VAL A 76 -0.44 -2.91 17.97
CA VAL A 76 0.85 -2.20 17.96
C VAL A 76 0.71 -0.78 18.51
N LYS A 77 -0.37 -0.05 18.19
CA LYS A 77 -0.61 1.28 18.75
C LYS A 77 -0.77 1.24 20.27
N ARG A 78 -1.60 0.33 20.79
CA ARG A 78 -1.77 0.11 22.24
C ARG A 78 -0.46 -0.33 22.91
N ALA A 79 0.28 -1.24 22.29
CA ALA A 79 1.57 -1.70 22.81
C ALA A 79 2.60 -0.56 22.91
N ARG A 80 2.56 0.41 22.00
CA ARG A 80 3.42 1.60 22.03
C ARG A 80 3.03 2.57 23.14
N GLU A 81 1.73 2.78 23.36
CA GLU A 81 1.24 3.59 24.48
C GLU A 81 1.69 3.03 25.84
N LEU A 82 1.81 1.70 25.94
CA LEU A 82 2.32 0.98 27.11
C LEU A 82 3.85 0.80 27.14
N ALA A 83 4.59 1.44 26.24
CA ALA A 83 6.06 1.33 26.11
C ALA A 83 6.61 -0.10 25.90
N LEU A 84 5.79 -1.05 25.44
CA LEU A 84 6.22 -2.43 25.12
C LEU A 84 6.96 -2.51 23.77
N LEU A 85 6.73 -1.55 22.87
CA LEU A 85 7.32 -1.47 21.54
C LEU A 85 7.86 -0.06 21.26
N PRO A 86 8.98 0.06 20.51
CA PRO A 86 9.56 1.35 20.19
C PRO A 86 8.68 2.15 19.21
N TYR A 87 8.74 3.48 19.36
CA TYR A 87 8.24 4.42 18.37
C TYR A 87 9.21 4.54 17.19
N VAL A 88 8.77 5.19 16.12
CA VAL A 88 9.58 5.38 14.91
C VAL A 88 10.63 6.46 15.15
N ASP A 89 11.89 6.16 14.85
CA ASP A 89 12.94 7.16 14.89
C ASP A 89 12.76 8.13 13.71
N ALA A 90 12.75 9.44 14.01
CA ALA A 90 12.53 10.51 13.04
C ALA A 90 13.65 10.61 11.98
N THR A 91 14.78 9.93 12.18
CA THR A 91 15.99 10.01 11.35
C THR A 91 15.89 9.30 10.00
N ALA A 92 14.77 8.64 9.68
CA ALA A 92 14.66 7.74 8.53
C ALA A 92 13.72 8.23 7.39
N THR A 93 13.52 9.54 7.23
CA THR A 93 12.69 10.14 6.15
C THR A 93 13.44 10.47 4.86
N GLU A 94 14.76 10.25 4.81
CA GLU A 94 15.61 10.71 3.70
C GLU A 94 15.57 9.83 2.44
N GLU A 95 15.16 8.56 2.52
CA GLU A 95 15.30 7.64 1.38
C GLU A 95 13.99 7.49 0.59
N ARG A 96 13.96 8.10 -0.61
CA ARG A 96 13.00 7.93 -1.74
C ARG A 96 12.04 9.09 -2.04
N ARG A 97 12.53 10.33 -2.11
CA ARG A 97 12.02 11.28 -3.14
C ARG A 97 12.52 10.84 -4.53
N GLY A 98 12.05 9.68 -5.00
CA GLY A 98 12.31 9.18 -6.35
C GLY A 98 11.32 9.81 -7.33
N GLY A 99 11.84 10.57 -8.29
CA GLY A 99 11.15 11.49 -9.19
C GLY A 99 9.85 11.00 -9.84
N ARG A 100 8.80 11.82 -9.73
CA ARG A 100 7.76 11.90 -10.75
C ARG A 100 8.25 12.90 -11.80
N GLY A 101 9.13 12.46 -12.69
CA GLY A 101 9.33 13.11 -13.98
C GLY A 101 8.01 13.05 -14.72
N ARG A 102 7.28 14.17 -14.74
CA ARG A 102 6.16 14.35 -15.65
C ARG A 102 6.81 14.81 -16.94
N ASP A 103 7.11 13.88 -17.86
CA ASP A 103 7.35 14.23 -19.26
C ASP A 103 6.11 14.98 -19.76
N ARG A 104 6.21 16.31 -19.72
CA ARG A 104 5.23 17.30 -20.18
C ARG A 104 5.61 17.83 -21.57
N ASP A 105 6.47 17.12 -22.28
CA ASP A 105 7.04 17.54 -23.56
C ASP A 105 6.57 16.62 -24.69
N ARG A 106 5.24 16.47 -24.85
CA ARG A 106 4.66 15.72 -25.99
C ARG A 106 3.68 16.53 -26.83
N ASP A 107 3.48 17.82 -26.52
CA ASP A 107 2.48 18.67 -27.16
C ASP A 107 3.06 19.97 -27.75
N ARG A 108 4.32 19.98 -28.27
CA ARG A 108 4.92 21.19 -28.86
C ARG A 108 5.17 21.13 -30.39
N ASP A 109 5.07 19.97 -31.04
CA ASP A 109 5.45 19.84 -32.47
C ASP A 109 4.26 19.59 -33.43
N ARG A 110 3.04 20.08 -33.12
CA ARG A 110 1.84 19.86 -33.95
C ARG A 110 1.29 21.10 -34.66
N ASP A 111 2.00 22.22 -34.66
CA ASP A 111 1.49 23.49 -35.23
C ASP A 111 2.39 24.13 -36.31
N GLU A 112 3.36 23.42 -36.92
CA GLU A 112 4.23 24.00 -37.97
C GLU A 112 4.32 23.20 -39.28
N ARG A 113 3.18 22.81 -39.89
CA ARG A 113 3.16 22.53 -41.35
C ARG A 113 1.81 22.72 -42.01
#